data_AF-A0A9D4T5E8-F1
#
_entry.id   AF-A0A9D4T5E8-F1
#
_cell.length_a   1.000
_cell.length_b   1.000
_cell.length_c   1.000
_cell.angle_alpha   90.00
_cell.angle_beta   90.00
_cell.angle_gamma   90.00
#
_symmetry.space_group_name_H-M   'P 1'
#
loop_
_entity.id
_entity.type
_entity.pdbx_description
1 polymer ?
#
loop_
_entity_poly.entity_id
_entity_poly.type
_entity_poly.pdbx_seq_one_letter_code
_entity_poly.pdbx_strand_id
1 'polypeptide(L)'
;MFTHEHAFTISLSLFFPFPLRYEVTVLVRDASRLPKDTTPHHVIVGDVLKKEDVDKAVKGQDGVIVVLGTRNDTSPTTALSDGLKNILQSMSDHGVKRISACVSSFLFWERAKVPPKFVPLTEDHERMYEALKACDREWVAIFPPHIADEPARGGYKMVNDAPVGRAISKFDLAEILVNALTMDEHIGHSVGIGYPSA
;
A
#
# COMPACT_ATOMS: atom_id res chain seq x y z
N MET A 1 5.28 1.28 12.79
CA MET A 1 5.05 0.21 13.78
C MET A 1 3.55 0.03 13.81
N PHE A 2 3.02 -0.90 13.01
CA PHE A 2 1.59 -1.22 13.01
C PHE A 2 1.31 -2.00 14.29
N THR A 3 1.06 -1.30 15.39
CA THR A 3 0.62 -1.91 16.64
C THR A 3 -0.88 -2.12 16.54
N HIS A 4 -1.29 -3.39 16.48
CA HIS A 4 -2.67 -3.87 16.49
C HIS A 4 -3.45 -3.60 15.20
N GLU A 5 -3.18 -4.42 14.19
CA GLU A 5 -4.21 -5.14 13.44
C GLU A 5 -3.51 -6.07 12.46
N HIS A 6 -4.13 -7.22 12.22
CA HIS A 6 -3.52 -8.29 11.50
C HIS A 6 -4.09 -8.34 10.06
N ALA A 7 -3.27 -8.76 9.10
CA ALA A 7 -3.62 -9.11 7.71
C ALA A 7 -3.46 -8.00 6.65
N PHE A 8 -2.97 -8.46 5.50
CA PHE A 8 -2.95 -7.72 4.23
C PHE A 8 -4.39 -7.40 3.85
N THR A 9 -4.68 -6.15 3.49
CA THR A 9 -6.06 -5.70 3.31
C THR A 9 -6.12 -4.66 2.21
N ILE A 10 -6.86 -4.93 1.13
CA ILE A 10 -7.56 -3.87 0.40
C ILE A 10 -8.86 -3.65 1.17
N SER A 11 -8.93 -2.72 2.12
CA SER A 11 -10.22 -2.37 2.75
C SER A 11 -10.72 -1.12 2.05
N LEU A 12 -11.96 -1.16 1.57
CA LEU A 12 -12.85 -0.03 1.79
C LEU A 12 -14.19 -0.53 2.34
N SER A 13 -14.30 -0.51 3.66
CA SER A 13 -15.54 -0.07 4.29
C SER A 13 -15.15 1.01 5.29
N LEU A 14 -14.83 2.19 4.77
CA LEU A 14 -14.73 3.38 5.60
C LEU A 14 -16.04 4.14 5.44
N PHE A 15 -16.75 4.31 6.55
CA PHE A 15 -17.82 5.30 6.68
C PHE A 15 -17.15 6.68 6.64
N PHE A 16 -16.73 7.10 5.45
CA PHE A 16 -16.28 8.45 5.11
C PHE A 16 -17.23 8.99 4.02
N PRO A 17 -17.53 10.30 4.00
CA PRO A 17 -18.64 10.88 3.25
C PRO A 17 -18.32 11.06 1.76
N PHE A 18 -17.69 10.09 1.11
CA PHE A 18 -17.37 10.13 -0.33
C PHE A 18 -18.20 9.08 -1.13
N PRO A 19 -18.68 9.41 -2.34
CA PRO A 19 -19.72 8.65 -3.03
C PRO A 19 -19.20 7.47 -3.89
N LEU A 20 -17.97 6.98 -3.66
CA LEU A 20 -17.41 5.89 -4.46
C LEU A 20 -17.70 4.54 -3.79
N ARG A 21 -18.72 3.84 -4.30
CA ARG A 21 -19.01 2.46 -3.93
C ARG A 21 -18.04 1.54 -4.67
N TYR A 22 -17.00 1.09 -3.99
CA TYR A 22 -16.12 0.04 -4.50
C TYR A 22 -16.64 -1.33 -4.10
N GLU A 23 -16.60 -2.27 -5.04
CA GLU A 23 -16.64 -3.70 -4.73
C GLU A 23 -15.23 -4.13 -4.33
N VAL A 24 -15.09 -4.80 -3.18
CA VAL A 24 -13.78 -4.98 -2.53
C VAL A 24 -13.50 -6.46 -2.28
N THR A 25 -12.39 -6.93 -2.83
CA THR A 25 -11.79 -8.25 -2.56
C THR A 25 -10.55 -8.08 -1.68
N VAL A 26 -10.44 -8.87 -0.60
CA VAL A 26 -9.24 -8.90 0.26
C VAL A 26 -8.51 -10.24 0.19
N LEU A 27 -7.18 -10.20 0.11
CA LEU A 27 -6.33 -11.37 0.31
C LEU A 27 -5.69 -11.33 1.70
N VAL A 28 -6.15 -12.21 2.59
CA VAL A 28 -5.73 -12.26 3.99
C VAL A 28 -5.12 -13.62 4.34
N ARG A 29 -4.07 -13.65 5.16
CA ARG A 29 -3.52 -14.93 5.67
C ARG A 29 -4.41 -15.61 6.70
N ASP A 30 -5.21 -14.83 7.41
CA ASP A 30 -6.11 -15.32 8.46
C ASP A 30 -7.25 -14.30 8.59
N ALA A 31 -8.48 -14.74 8.30
CA ALA A 31 -9.66 -13.89 8.22
C ALA A 31 -10.20 -13.45 9.59
N SER A 32 -9.82 -14.11 10.68
CA SER A 32 -10.24 -13.74 12.05
C SER A 32 -9.74 -12.35 12.50
N ARG A 33 -8.87 -11.78 11.68
CA ARG A 33 -8.12 -10.55 11.89
C ARG A 33 -8.77 -9.33 11.24
N LEU A 34 -9.75 -9.56 10.37
CA LEU A 34 -10.58 -8.49 9.84
C LEU A 34 -11.41 -7.89 10.97
N PRO A 35 -11.59 -6.56 11.02
CA PRO A 35 -12.49 -5.93 11.98
C PRO A 35 -13.89 -6.51 11.86
N LYS A 36 -14.52 -6.81 13.00
CA LYS A 36 -15.87 -7.42 13.04
C LYS A 36 -16.95 -6.57 12.37
N ASP A 37 -16.73 -5.26 12.34
CA ASP A 37 -17.66 -4.29 11.78
C ASP A 37 -17.41 -4.00 10.30
N THR A 38 -16.45 -4.72 9.68
CA THR A 38 -16.16 -4.61 8.23
C THR A 38 -16.62 -5.87 7.51
N THR A 39 -17.32 -5.68 6.39
CA THR A 39 -17.75 -6.76 5.51
C THR A 39 -17.26 -6.47 4.09
N PRO A 40 -16.02 -6.89 3.75
CA PRO A 40 -15.58 -6.91 2.35
C PRO A 40 -16.55 -7.74 1.50
N HIS A 41 -16.64 -7.43 0.21
CA HIS A 41 -17.52 -8.15 -0.71
C HIS A 41 -17.00 -9.58 -0.91
N HIS A 42 -15.67 -9.73 -1.02
CA HIS A 42 -15.01 -11.02 -1.16
C HIS A 42 -13.80 -11.12 -0.22
N VAL A 43 -13.63 -12.27 0.41
CA VAL A 43 -12.49 -12.58 1.28
C VAL A 43 -11.81 -13.83 0.75
N ILE A 44 -10.56 -13.69 0.30
CA ILE A 44 -9.68 -14.77 -0.11
C ILE A 44 -8.70 -15.04 1.03
N VAL A 45 -8.77 -16.24 1.60
CA VAL A 45 -7.78 -16.67 2.59
C VAL A 45 -6.60 -17.31 1.85
N GLY A 46 -5.42 -16.71 1.94
CA GLY A 46 -4.25 -17.13 1.20
C GLY A 46 -2.99 -16.33 1.54
N ASP A 47 -1.92 -16.54 0.78
CA ASP A 47 -0.63 -15.86 0.98
C ASP A 47 -0.21 -15.12 -0.30
N VAL A 48 0.26 -13.88 -0.17
CA VAL A 48 0.76 -13.09 -1.31
C VAL A 48 1.96 -13.76 -2.00
N LEU A 49 2.69 -14.62 -1.28
CA LEU A 49 3.82 -15.37 -1.81
C LEU A 49 3.39 -16.57 -2.66
N LYS A 50 2.10 -16.91 -2.67
CA LYS A 50 1.52 -17.95 -3.53
C LYS A 50 0.80 -17.30 -4.70
N LYS A 51 1.34 -17.46 -5.90
CA LYS A 51 0.79 -16.86 -7.13
C LYS A 51 -0.68 -17.25 -7.35
N GLU A 52 -1.07 -18.48 -7.02
CA GLU A 52 -2.46 -18.94 -7.21
C GLU A 52 -3.46 -18.22 -6.30
N ASP A 53 -3.04 -17.81 -5.10
CA ASP A 53 -3.89 -17.06 -4.18
C ASP A 53 -4.02 -15.60 -4.60
N VAL A 54 -2.93 -15.03 -5.15
CA VAL A 54 -2.94 -13.68 -5.75
C VAL A 54 -3.82 -13.63 -7.00
N ASP A 55 -3.75 -14.65 -7.87
CA ASP A 55 -4.60 -14.73 -9.08
C ASP A 55 -6.08 -14.69 -8.74
N LYS A 56 -6.51 -15.45 -7.73
CA LYS A 56 -7.91 -15.44 -7.26
C LYS A 56 -8.36 -14.04 -6.83
N ALA A 57 -7.46 -13.28 -6.20
CA ALA A 57 -7.78 -11.95 -5.68
C ALA A 57 -7.75 -10.87 -6.78
N VAL A 58 -6.86 -10.98 -7.77
CA VAL A 58 -6.68 -9.98 -8.84
C VAL A 58 -7.65 -10.17 -10.00
N LYS A 59 -8.11 -11.41 -10.25
CA LYS A 59 -9.03 -11.70 -11.35
C LYS A 59 -10.30 -10.84 -11.30
N GLY A 60 -10.55 -10.12 -12.39
CA GLY A 60 -11.77 -9.31 -12.56
C GLY A 60 -11.77 -7.98 -11.79
N GLN A 61 -10.65 -7.57 -11.20
CA GLN A 61 -10.51 -6.28 -10.53
C GLN A 61 -10.19 -5.16 -11.53
N ASP A 62 -10.62 -3.94 -11.24
CA ASP A 62 -10.28 -2.75 -12.05
C ASP A 62 -8.94 -2.11 -11.64
N GLY A 63 -8.54 -2.32 -10.38
CA GLY A 63 -7.28 -1.83 -9.83
C GLY A 63 -6.86 -2.57 -8.57
N VAL A 64 -5.60 -2.40 -8.16
CA VAL A 64 -5.03 -3.06 -6.99
C VAL A 64 -4.43 -2.04 -6.03
N ILE A 65 -4.72 -2.19 -4.74
CA ILE A 65 -4.07 -1.41 -3.66
C ILE A 65 -3.13 -2.34 -2.89
N VAL A 66 -1.88 -1.92 -2.71
CA VAL A 66 -0.84 -2.72 -2.07
C VAL A 66 -0.41 -2.05 -0.76
N VAL A 67 -0.74 -2.68 0.37
CA VAL A 67 -0.36 -2.24 1.73
C VAL A 67 0.37 -3.34 2.50
N LEU A 68 1.35 -3.96 1.84
CA LEU A 68 2.12 -5.05 2.43
C LEU A 68 3.04 -4.52 3.52
N GLY A 69 3.24 -5.31 4.57
CA GLY A 69 4.15 -4.95 5.64
C GLY A 69 4.49 -6.12 6.55
N THR A 70 5.56 -5.94 7.32
CA THR A 70 6.09 -6.93 8.28
C THR A 70 5.65 -6.64 9.72
N ARG A 71 4.70 -5.73 9.92
CA ARG A 71 4.20 -5.29 11.23
C ARG A 71 5.29 -4.62 12.07
N ASN A 72 5.76 -5.32 13.11
CA ASN A 72 6.83 -4.91 14.01
C ASN A 72 8.13 -5.70 13.76
N ASP A 73 8.08 -6.71 12.88
CA ASP A 73 9.26 -7.43 12.47
C ASP A 73 10.07 -6.55 11.52
N THR A 74 11.33 -6.35 11.85
CA THR A 74 12.27 -5.51 11.11
C THR A 74 13.48 -6.32 10.63
N SER A 75 13.41 -7.64 10.73
CA SER A 75 14.40 -8.56 10.20
C SER A 75 14.46 -8.50 8.66
N PRO A 76 15.57 -8.97 8.05
CA PRO A 76 15.67 -9.08 6.60
C PRO A 76 14.50 -9.87 6.00
N THR A 77 13.94 -9.36 4.90
CA THR A 77 12.77 -9.96 4.25
C THR A 77 12.81 -9.74 2.75
N THR A 78 12.16 -10.62 1.98
CA THR A 78 11.83 -10.39 0.57
C THR A 78 10.31 -10.38 0.33
N ALA A 79 9.51 -10.47 1.40
CA ALA A 79 8.09 -10.75 1.27
C ALA A 79 7.30 -9.62 0.58
N LEU A 80 7.75 -8.37 0.70
CA LEU A 80 7.09 -7.24 0.05
C LEU A 80 7.36 -7.27 -1.46
N SER A 81 8.62 -7.43 -1.84
CA SER A 81 9.03 -7.43 -3.25
C SER A 81 8.59 -8.68 -3.99
N ASP A 82 8.70 -9.87 -3.40
CA ASP A 82 8.25 -11.12 -4.01
C ASP A 82 6.71 -11.18 -4.10
N GLY A 83 6.02 -10.70 -3.07
CA GLY A 83 4.56 -10.54 -3.09
C GLY A 83 4.11 -9.59 -4.19
N LEU A 84 4.77 -8.45 -4.35
CA LEU A 84 4.46 -7.52 -5.43
C LEU A 84 4.71 -8.13 -6.81
N LYS A 85 5.79 -8.88 -7.03
CA LYS A 85 6.03 -9.55 -8.33
C LYS A 85 4.87 -10.47 -8.70
N ASN A 86 4.36 -11.24 -7.73
CA ASN A 86 3.17 -12.07 -7.96
C ASN A 86 1.97 -11.21 -8.35
N ILE A 87 1.72 -10.11 -7.65
CA ILE A 87 0.64 -9.16 -7.95
C ILE A 87 0.77 -8.60 -9.37
N LEU A 88 1.95 -8.09 -9.74
CA LEU A 88 2.19 -7.51 -11.06
C LEU A 88 1.99 -8.54 -12.18
N GLN A 89 2.45 -9.78 -11.97
CA GLN A 89 2.23 -10.86 -12.92
C GLN A 89 0.73 -11.21 -13.02
N SER A 90 0.01 -11.36 -11.90
CA SER A 90 -1.44 -11.61 -11.90
C SER A 90 -2.22 -10.48 -12.58
N MET A 91 -1.83 -9.22 -12.34
CA MET A 91 -2.43 -8.07 -13.00
C MET A 91 -2.23 -8.14 -14.51
N SER A 92 -1.02 -8.52 -14.95
CA SER A 92 -0.71 -8.78 -16.36
C SER A 92 -1.61 -9.86 -16.95
N ASP A 93 -1.72 -11.00 -16.28
CA ASP A 93 -2.47 -12.18 -16.75
C ASP A 93 -3.98 -11.88 -16.86
N HIS A 94 -4.48 -10.93 -16.08
CA HIS A 94 -5.89 -10.55 -16.02
C HIS A 94 -6.21 -9.18 -16.64
N GLY A 95 -5.24 -8.51 -17.26
CA GLY A 95 -5.43 -7.22 -17.91
C GLY A 95 -5.75 -6.05 -16.96
N VAL A 96 -5.45 -6.18 -15.67
CA VAL A 96 -5.62 -5.13 -14.67
C VAL A 96 -4.47 -4.13 -14.81
N LYS A 97 -4.79 -2.85 -15.01
CA LYS A 97 -3.77 -1.83 -15.32
C LYS A 97 -3.35 -0.97 -14.14
N ARG A 98 -4.29 -0.60 -13.27
CA ARG A 98 -4.09 0.42 -12.24
C ARG A 98 -3.60 -0.20 -10.93
N ILE A 99 -2.56 0.37 -10.33
CA ILE A 99 -2.05 -0.04 -9.02
C ILE A 99 -1.62 1.16 -8.19
N SER A 100 -2.05 1.22 -6.93
CA SER A 100 -1.46 2.10 -5.93
C SER A 100 -0.75 1.27 -4.86
N ALA A 101 0.46 1.66 -4.47
CA ALA A 101 1.28 0.89 -3.54
C ALA A 101 1.86 1.77 -2.44
N CYS A 102 1.62 1.38 -1.20
CA CYS A 102 2.26 1.97 -0.04
C CYS A 102 3.72 1.48 0.05
N VAL A 103 4.66 2.40 -0.07
CA VAL A 103 6.09 2.16 0.13
C VAL A 103 6.50 2.84 1.44
N SER A 104 7.68 3.47 1.49
CA SER A 104 8.20 4.17 2.65
C SER A 104 8.95 5.41 2.21
N SER A 105 8.70 6.54 2.87
CA SER A 105 9.48 7.77 2.68
C SER A 105 10.97 7.63 3.01
N PHE A 106 11.40 6.55 3.69
CA PHE A 106 12.83 6.28 3.88
C PHE A 106 13.60 6.13 2.56
N LEU A 107 12.93 5.81 1.45
CA LEU A 107 13.54 5.77 0.13
C LEU A 107 13.90 7.17 -0.42
N PHE A 108 13.37 8.24 0.17
CA PHE A 108 13.82 9.62 -0.09
C PHE A 108 15.02 10.03 0.76
N TRP A 109 15.42 9.22 1.74
CA TRP A 109 16.50 9.56 2.67
C TRP A 109 17.82 9.04 2.15
N GLU A 110 18.91 9.72 2.49
CA GLU A 110 20.24 9.10 2.41
C GLU A 110 20.25 7.81 3.25
N ARG A 111 20.75 6.70 2.68
CA ARG A 111 20.76 5.39 3.35
C ARG A 111 21.37 5.44 4.76
N ALA A 112 22.42 6.25 4.95
CA ALA A 112 23.10 6.43 6.23
C ALA A 112 22.23 7.10 7.32
N LYS A 113 21.14 7.77 6.93
CA LYS A 113 20.19 8.44 7.85
C LYS A 113 19.00 7.56 8.21
N VAL A 114 18.81 6.42 7.53
CA VAL A 114 17.77 5.44 7.87
C VAL A 114 18.17 4.78 9.20
N PRO A 115 17.29 4.73 10.22
CA PRO A 115 17.62 4.06 11.48
C PRO A 115 18.05 2.61 11.24
N PRO A 116 19.18 2.12 11.81
CA PRO A 116 19.76 0.83 11.47
C PRO A 116 18.78 -0.35 11.53
N LYS A 117 17.86 -0.33 12.51
CA LYS A 117 16.81 -1.35 12.65
C LYS A 117 15.88 -1.45 11.43
N PHE A 118 15.66 -0.37 10.68
CA PHE A 118 14.77 -0.35 9.52
C PHE A 118 15.50 -0.58 8.20
N VAL A 119 16.84 -0.66 8.19
CA VAL A 119 17.62 -0.84 6.97
C VAL A 119 17.18 -2.10 6.19
N PRO A 120 17.06 -3.30 6.81
CA PRO A 120 16.70 -4.50 6.06
C PRO A 120 15.29 -4.41 5.43
N LEU A 121 14.33 -3.85 6.17
CA LEU A 121 12.98 -3.62 5.65
C LEU A 121 12.94 -2.55 4.55
N THR A 122 13.81 -1.54 4.63
CA THR A 122 13.94 -0.49 3.61
C THR A 122 14.55 -1.06 2.32
N GLU A 123 15.48 -2.00 2.41
CA GLU A 123 16.00 -2.73 1.23
C GLU A 123 14.91 -3.50 0.50
N ASP A 124 13.92 -4.05 1.21
CA ASP A 124 12.82 -4.75 0.53
C ASP A 124 11.79 -3.79 -0.07
N HIS A 125 11.54 -2.65 0.57
CA HIS A 125 10.75 -1.58 -0.05
C HIS A 125 11.43 -1.03 -1.31
N GLU A 126 12.76 -0.93 -1.32
CA GLU A 126 13.52 -0.55 -2.51
C GLU A 126 13.34 -1.58 -3.63
N ARG A 127 13.52 -2.88 -3.36
CA ARG A 127 13.23 -3.95 -4.34
C ARG A 127 11.79 -3.93 -4.84
N MET A 128 10.83 -3.69 -3.95
CA MET A 128 9.42 -3.54 -4.31
C MET A 128 9.21 -2.34 -5.23
N TYR A 129 9.84 -1.20 -4.93
CA TYR A 129 9.74 0.00 -5.74
C TYR A 129 10.42 -0.16 -7.12
N GLU A 130 11.58 -0.82 -7.20
CA GLU A 130 12.20 -1.15 -8.48
C GLU A 130 11.30 -2.05 -9.34
N ALA A 131 10.60 -3.01 -8.74
CA ALA A 131 9.63 -3.84 -9.45
C ALA A 131 8.42 -3.02 -9.98
N LEU A 132 7.94 -2.02 -9.23
CA LEU A 132 6.92 -1.08 -9.73
C LEU A 132 7.44 -0.29 -10.93
N LYS A 133 8.63 0.32 -10.82
CA LYS A 133 9.21 1.12 -11.91
C LYS A 133 9.46 0.32 -13.18
N ALA A 134 9.80 -0.96 -13.04
CA ALA A 134 10.09 -1.83 -14.16
C ALA A 134 8.84 -2.41 -14.85
N CYS A 135 7.65 -2.27 -14.25
CA CYS A 135 6.43 -2.81 -14.84
C CYS A 135 5.79 -1.86 -15.87
N ASP A 136 4.94 -2.41 -16.71
CA ASP A 136 4.15 -1.73 -17.73
C ASP A 136 2.71 -1.38 -17.24
N ARG A 137 2.52 -1.29 -15.91
CA ARG A 137 1.24 -0.94 -15.27
C ARG A 137 1.18 0.55 -14.99
N GLU A 138 -0.03 1.08 -14.84
CA GLU A 138 -0.29 2.45 -14.40
C GLU A 138 -0.11 2.50 -12.87
N TRP A 139 1.13 2.60 -12.43
CA TRP A 139 1.47 2.53 -11.01
C TRP A 139 1.55 3.91 -10.37
N VAL A 140 1.12 4.00 -9.11
CA VAL A 140 1.32 5.15 -8.22
C VAL A 140 1.93 4.64 -6.92
N ALA A 141 3.13 5.10 -6.58
CA ALA A 141 3.81 4.66 -5.36
C ALA A 141 3.67 5.75 -4.29
N ILE A 142 3.01 5.44 -3.18
CA ILE A 142 2.75 6.37 -2.07
C ILE A 142 3.84 6.20 -1.00
N PHE A 143 4.51 7.30 -0.64
CA PHE A 143 5.66 7.31 0.26
C PHE A 143 5.30 8.02 1.57
N PRO A 144 4.59 7.35 2.49
CA PRO A 144 4.24 7.96 3.76
C PRO A 144 5.47 8.18 4.66
N PRO A 145 5.47 9.25 5.46
CA PRO A 145 6.36 9.43 6.60
C PRO A 145 5.88 8.56 7.76
N HIS A 146 6.01 9.02 9.00
CA HIS A 146 5.46 8.28 10.12
C HIS A 146 3.93 8.12 9.99
N ILE A 147 3.45 6.88 9.94
CA ILE A 147 2.02 6.59 9.96
C ILE A 147 1.56 6.64 11.41
N ALA A 148 0.73 7.64 11.74
CA ALA A 148 0.24 7.91 13.08
C ALA A 148 -1.12 7.24 13.31
N ASP A 149 -1.35 6.79 14.55
CA ASP A 149 -2.63 6.25 15.01
C ASP A 149 -3.50 7.38 15.58
N GLU A 150 -3.82 8.35 14.72
CA GLU A 150 -4.62 9.53 15.01
C GLU A 150 -5.81 9.62 14.05
N PRO A 151 -6.93 10.27 14.41
CA PRO A 151 -8.03 10.53 13.50
C PRO A 151 -7.58 11.20 12.19
N ALA A 152 -8.38 11.04 11.12
CA ALA A 152 -8.15 11.78 9.89
C ALA A 152 -8.15 13.28 10.17
N ARG A 153 -7.17 14.00 9.63
CA ARG A 153 -7.04 15.45 9.76
C ARG A 153 -7.47 16.17 8.48
N GLY A 154 -7.35 15.51 7.32
CA GLY A 154 -7.39 16.17 6.03
C GLY A 154 -6.25 17.19 5.87
N GLY A 155 -6.33 18.03 4.83
CA GLY A 155 -5.33 19.08 4.58
C GLY A 155 -3.90 18.57 4.33
N TYR A 156 -3.74 17.28 4.07
CA TYR A 156 -2.48 16.68 3.65
C TYR A 156 -2.07 17.20 2.27
N LYS A 157 -0.79 17.06 1.95
CA LYS A 157 -0.25 17.33 0.61
C LYS A 157 0.19 16.03 -0.04
N MET A 158 0.05 15.98 -1.36
CA MET A 158 0.60 14.95 -2.24
C MET A 158 1.54 15.66 -3.21
N VAL A 159 2.79 15.21 -3.29
CA VAL A 159 3.81 15.83 -4.17
C VAL A 159 4.57 14.72 -4.89
N ASN A 160 4.66 14.83 -6.22
CA ASN A 160 5.44 13.91 -7.03
C ASN A 160 6.93 14.11 -6.77
N ASP A 161 7.62 12.99 -6.55
CA ASP A 161 9.07 12.83 -6.48
C ASP A 161 9.75 13.70 -5.40
N ALA A 162 9.02 14.02 -4.34
CA ALA A 162 9.54 14.72 -3.17
C ALA A 162 8.87 14.24 -1.88
N PRO A 163 9.61 14.15 -0.76
CA PRO A 163 9.02 13.82 0.54
C PRO A 163 8.16 14.98 1.07
N VAL A 164 7.13 14.65 1.86
CA VAL A 164 6.21 15.62 2.44
C VAL A 164 6.00 15.32 3.92
N GLY A 165 6.09 16.36 4.76
CA GLY A 165 5.74 16.27 6.18
C GLY A 165 6.59 15.27 6.97
N ARG A 166 6.19 15.03 8.22
CA ARG A 166 6.84 14.06 9.12
C ARG A 166 5.89 12.97 9.62
N ALA A 167 4.59 13.17 9.42
CA ALA A 167 3.57 12.21 9.79
C ALA A 167 2.33 12.32 8.87
N ILE A 168 1.54 11.26 8.84
CA ILE A 168 0.22 11.18 8.22
C ILE A 168 -0.67 10.25 9.06
N SER A 169 -1.97 10.54 9.19
CA SER A 169 -2.93 9.62 9.80
C SER A 169 -3.05 8.35 8.94
N LYS A 170 -3.22 7.18 9.59
CA LYS A 170 -3.56 5.94 8.87
C LYS A 170 -4.85 6.06 8.06
N PHE A 171 -5.81 6.89 8.50
CA PHE A 171 -7.08 7.09 7.80
C PHE A 171 -6.91 7.97 6.56
N ASP A 172 -6.16 9.07 6.66
CA ASP A 172 -5.82 9.91 5.50
C ASP A 172 -4.95 9.13 4.48
N LEU A 173 -4.01 8.30 4.94
CA LEU A 173 -3.25 7.41 4.06
C LEU A 173 -4.16 6.42 3.30
N ALA A 174 -5.16 5.85 3.98
CA ALA A 174 -6.12 4.94 3.35
C ALA A 174 -6.92 5.65 2.24
N GLU A 175 -7.40 6.87 2.50
CA GLU A 175 -8.08 7.70 1.51
C GLU A 175 -7.17 8.00 0.30
N ILE A 176 -5.92 8.40 0.55
CA ILE A 176 -4.92 8.69 -0.49
C ILE A 176 -4.69 7.48 -1.39
N LEU A 177 -4.50 6.29 -0.82
CA LEU A 177 -4.24 5.06 -1.59
C LEU A 177 -5.39 4.73 -2.55
N VAL A 178 -6.61 5.06 -2.17
CA VAL A 178 -7.82 4.78 -2.95
C VAL A 178 -8.00 5.83 -4.04
N ASN A 179 -7.86 7.10 -3.69
CA ASN A 179 -7.92 8.21 -4.63
C ASN A 179 -6.80 8.13 -5.69
N ALA A 180 -5.63 7.60 -5.33
CA ALA A 180 -4.53 7.37 -6.26
C ALA A 180 -4.90 6.42 -7.43
N LEU A 181 -5.94 5.59 -7.29
CA LEU A 181 -6.43 4.76 -8.40
C LEU A 181 -7.07 5.59 -9.52
N THR A 182 -7.46 6.85 -9.28
CA THR A 182 -8.16 7.71 -10.26
C THR A 182 -7.44 9.03 -10.53
N MET A 183 -6.26 9.25 -9.94
CA MET A 183 -5.44 10.46 -10.13
C MET A 183 -4.31 10.18 -11.14
N ASP A 184 -4.56 10.51 -12.40
CA ASP A 184 -3.63 10.24 -13.50
C ASP A 184 -2.34 11.07 -13.42
N GLU A 185 -2.39 12.23 -12.76
CA GLU A 185 -1.24 13.10 -12.51
C GLU A 185 -0.14 12.46 -11.64
N HIS A 186 -0.44 11.33 -10.98
CA HIS A 186 0.47 10.61 -10.11
C HIS A 186 1.01 9.32 -10.72
N ILE A 187 0.53 8.93 -11.91
CA ILE A 187 1.02 7.72 -12.60
C ILE A 187 2.50 7.86 -12.91
N GLY A 188 3.28 6.84 -12.54
CA GLY A 188 4.72 6.80 -12.77
C GLY A 188 5.56 7.60 -11.75
N HIS A 189 4.94 8.09 -10.67
CA HIS A 189 5.61 8.94 -9.69
C HIS A 189 5.72 8.31 -8.29
N SER A 190 6.79 8.70 -7.60
CA SER A 190 6.94 8.50 -6.16
C SER A 190 6.27 9.63 -5.40
N VAL A 191 5.05 9.43 -4.93
CA VAL A 191 4.23 10.48 -4.31
C VAL A 191 4.53 10.56 -2.82
N GLY A 192 5.26 11.59 -2.39
CA GLY A 192 5.38 11.90 -0.98
C GLY A 192 4.09 12.50 -0.44
N ILE A 193 3.71 12.08 0.75
CA ILE A 193 2.48 12.53 1.40
C ILE A 193 2.71 12.96 2.84
N GLY A 194 1.92 13.89 3.35
CA GLY A 194 2.02 14.28 4.76
C GLY A 194 1.37 15.62 5.05
N TYR A 195 1.31 15.94 6.34
CA TYR A 195 0.86 17.27 6.75
C TYR A 195 1.97 18.30 6.55
N PRO A 196 1.66 19.50 6.04
CA PRO A 196 2.63 20.59 5.97
C PRO A 196 3.15 20.92 7.36
N SER A 197 4.42 21.31 7.44
CA SER A 197 4.95 21.91 8.68
C SER A 197 4.20 23.21 8.95
N ALA A 198 3.80 23.41 10.21
CA ALA A 198 3.23 24.67 10.67
C ALA A 198 4.25 25.80 10.57
#